data_AF-A0A440VDE9-F1
#
_entry.id   AF-A0A440VDE9-F1
#
_cell.length_a   1.000
_cell.length_b   1.000
_cell.length_c   1.000
_cell.angle_alpha   90.00
_cell.angle_beta   90.00
_cell.angle_gamma   90.00
#
_symmetry.space_group_name_H-M   'P 1'
#
loop_
_entity.id
_entity.type
_entity.pdbx_description
1 polymer ?
#
loop_
_entity_poly.entity_id
_entity_poly.type
_entity_poly.pdbx_seq_one_letter_code
_entity_poly.pdbx_strand_id
1 'polypeptide(L)' 'ITAPDSALAKVADTVIQLQSFEDGNIYKPTSSRYALLAILDMIATTVAESRGPKVLENLRRIKQSVNTLKVDDPKLPLGD' A
#
# COMPACT_ATOMS: atom_id res chain seq x y z
N ILE A 1 0.32 10.64 5.90
CA ILE A 1 1.78 10.71 5.65
C ILE A 1 2.02 11.97 4.82
N THR A 2 2.79 12.93 5.32
CA THR A 2 3.00 14.22 4.63
C THR A 2 4.28 14.89 5.11
N ALA A 3 4.72 15.95 4.42
CA ALA A 3 5.87 16.74 4.82
C ALA A 3 5.66 17.37 6.22
N PRO A 4 6.73 17.50 7.02
CA PRO A 4 6.70 18.25 8.29
C PRO A 4 6.14 19.66 8.08
N ASP A 5 5.39 20.16 9.06
CA ASP A 5 4.80 21.52 9.10
C ASP A 5 3.89 21.91 7.92
N SER A 6 3.59 20.98 7.03
CA SER A 6 2.63 21.18 5.93
C SER A 6 1.24 21.54 6.47
N ALA A 7 0.45 22.25 5.67
CA ALA A 7 -0.94 22.56 6.03
C ALA A 7 -1.73 21.28 6.38
N LEU A 8 -1.48 20.19 5.65
CA LEU A 8 -2.08 18.88 5.92
C LEU A 8 -1.62 18.28 7.26
N ALA A 9 -0.35 18.44 7.63
CA ALA A 9 0.16 17.97 8.92
C ALA A 9 -0.53 18.69 10.09
N LYS A 10 -0.86 19.98 9.93
CA LYS A 10 -1.47 20.78 10.99
C LYS A 10 -2.93 20.43 11.30
N VAL A 11 -3.63 19.79 10.35
CA VAL A 11 -5.07 19.48 10.47
C VAL A 11 -5.36 18.00 10.65
N ALA A 12 -4.37 17.12 10.51
CA ALA A 12 -4.57 15.67 10.62
C ALA A 12 -4.44 15.19 12.07
N ASP A 13 -5.37 14.32 12.51
CA ASP A 13 -5.37 13.76 13.88
C ASP A 13 -4.16 12.86 14.15
N THR A 14 -3.69 12.15 13.14
CA THR A 14 -2.48 11.31 13.19
C THR A 14 -1.57 11.66 12.03
N VAL A 15 -0.37 12.15 12.35
CA VAL A 15 0.60 12.58 11.35
C VAL A 15 1.80 11.65 11.36
N ILE A 16 2.08 11.04 10.22
CA ILE A 16 3.38 10.42 9.92
C ILE A 16 4.14 11.42 9.06
N GLN A 17 5.17 12.03 9.65
CA GLN A 17 5.99 13.04 9.00
C GLN A 17 7.03 12.36 8.10
N LEU A 18 7.09 12.77 6.83
CA LEU A 18 8.06 12.28 5.87
C LEU A 18 8.78 13.47 5.21
N GLN A 19 10.03 13.68 5.59
CA GLN A 19 10.89 14.65 4.91
C GLN A 19 11.41 14.01 3.62
N SER A 20 11.06 14.59 2.47
CA SER A 20 11.65 14.18 1.19
C SER A 20 12.96 14.93 0.94
N PHE A 21 14.00 14.17 0.58
CA PHE A 21 15.24 14.68 0.02
C PHE A 21 15.33 14.17 -1.43
N GLU A 22 14.88 14.99 -2.38
CA GLU A 22 14.97 14.64 -3.79
C GLU A 22 16.30 15.07 -4.40
N ASP A 23 16.87 14.15 -5.17
CA ASP A 23 17.87 14.44 -6.20
C ASP A 23 17.15 15.11 -7.39
N GLY A 24 17.76 16.13 -8.00
CA GLY A 24 17.23 16.81 -9.19
C GLY A 24 17.12 15.93 -10.45
N ASN A 25 17.51 14.65 -10.38
CA ASN A 25 17.40 13.68 -11.45
C ASN A 25 15.97 13.13 -11.61
N ILE A 26 15.21 13.74 -12.51
CA ILE A 26 13.83 13.39 -12.84
C ILE A 26 13.63 11.98 -13.46
N TYR A 27 14.71 11.31 -13.91
CA TYR A 27 14.62 10.00 -14.57
C TYR A 27 14.68 8.82 -13.59
N LYS A 28 15.00 9.07 -12.33
CA LYS A 28 14.93 8.05 -11.28
C LYS A 28 13.61 8.21 -10.52
N PRO A 29 12.98 7.10 -10.09
CA PRO A 29 11.90 7.21 -9.12
C PRO A 29 12.44 7.94 -7.88
N THR A 30 11.83 9.07 -7.57
CA THR A 30 12.15 9.89 -6.40
C THR A 30 12.27 9.04 -5.12
N SER A 31 13.32 9.27 -4.33
CA SER A 31 13.63 8.49 -3.12
C SER A 31 12.47 8.50 -2.13
N SER A 32 11.70 9.59 -2.10
CA SER A 32 10.47 9.69 -1.30
C SER A 32 9.42 8.64 -1.63
N ARG A 33 9.33 8.20 -2.90
CA ARG A 33 8.33 7.22 -3.31
C ARG A 33 8.62 5.86 -2.68
N TYR A 34 9.90 5.47 -2.59
CA TYR A 34 10.29 4.25 -1.90
C TYR A 34 10.05 4.34 -0.40
N ALA A 35 10.37 5.48 0.23
CA ALA A 35 10.07 5.70 1.64
C ALA A 35 8.56 5.62 1.93
N LEU A 36 7.73 6.22 1.06
CA LEU A 36 6.27 6.17 1.18
C LEU A 36 5.75 4.74 1.05
N LEU A 37 6.25 3.96 0.08
CA LEU A 37 5.86 2.55 -0.09
C LEU A 37 6.23 1.72 1.14
N ALA A 38 7.44 1.89 1.67
CA ALA A 38 7.86 1.17 2.88
C ALA A 38 6.98 1.52 4.10
N ILE A 39 6.59 2.80 4.26
CA ILE A 39 5.67 3.20 5.33
C ILE A 39 4.30 2.56 5.13
N LEU A 40 3.78 2.54 3.90
CA LEU A 40 2.50 1.90 3.59
C LEU A 40 2.54 0.40 3.90
N ASP A 41 3.63 -0.29 3.53
CA ASP A 41 3.81 -1.72 3.82
C ASP A 41 3.86 -2.00 5.32
N MET A 42 4.54 -1.16 6.10
CA MET A 42 4.56 -1.27 7.57
C MET A 42 3.17 -1.10 8.17
N ILE A 43 2.39 -0.12 7.71
CA ILE A 43 1.01 0.09 8.16
C ILE A 43 0.14 -1.12 7.79
N ALA A 44 0.22 -1.57 6.54
CA ALA A 44 -0.55 -2.71 6.06
C ALA A 44 -0.23 -3.99 6.85
N THR A 45 1.05 -4.23 7.13
CA THR A 45 1.52 -5.38 7.92
C THR A 45 0.99 -5.32 9.35
N THR A 46 1.15 -4.17 10.02
CA THR A 46 0.65 -3.98 11.39
C THR A 46 -0.86 -4.16 11.47
N VAL A 47 -1.60 -3.64 10.48
CA VAL A 47 -3.05 -3.82 10.39
C VAL A 47 -3.40 -5.29 10.17
N ALA A 48 -2.68 -6.01 9.29
CA ALA A 48 -2.89 -7.44 9.06
C ALA A 48 -2.65 -8.26 10.33
N GLU A 49 -1.55 -8.00 11.04
CA GLU A 49 -1.24 -8.63 12.33
C GLU A 49 -2.34 -8.37 13.37
N SER A 50 -2.77 -7.11 13.50
CA SER A 50 -3.79 -6.72 14.50
C SER A 50 -5.15 -7.37 14.27
N ARG A 51 -5.52 -7.66 13.01
CA ARG A 51 -6.82 -8.27 12.67
C ARG A 51 -6.78 -9.81 12.67
N GLY A 52 -5.58 -10.39 12.65
CA GLY A 52 -5.37 -11.83 12.73
C GLY A 52 -5.91 -12.63 11.53
N PRO A 53 -5.96 -13.98 11.65
CA PRO A 53 -6.20 -14.90 10.52
C PRO A 53 -7.56 -14.75 9.84
N LYS A 54 -8.57 -14.15 10.50
CA LYS A 54 -9.92 -13.98 9.93
C LYS A 54 -9.94 -13.08 8.70
N VAL A 55 -8.99 -12.14 8.58
CA VAL A 55 -8.89 -11.27 7.40
C VAL A 55 -8.40 -12.03 6.17
N LEU A 56 -7.52 -13.02 6.35
CA LEU A 56 -7.05 -13.87 5.25
C LEU A 56 -8.20 -14.64 4.61
N GLU A 57 -9.16 -15.13 5.41
CA GLU A 57 -10.34 -15.81 4.88
C GLU A 57 -11.23 -14.86 4.04
N ASN A 58 -11.41 -13.61 4.48
CA ASN A 58 -12.15 -12.61 3.69
C ASN A 58 -11.43 -12.27 2.38
N LEU A 59 -10.10 -12.08 2.42
CA LEU A 59 -9.30 -11.83 1.23
C LEU A 59 -9.30 -13.05 0.28
N ARG A 60 -9.27 -14.27 0.83
CA ARG A 60 -9.38 -15.52 0.07
C ARG A 60 -10.73 -15.57 -0.67
N ARG A 61 -11.82 -15.25 0.01
CA ARG A 61 -13.16 -15.17 -0.59
C ARG A 61 -13.23 -14.12 -1.69
N ILE A 62 -12.69 -12.92 -1.45
CA ILE A 62 -12.64 -11.87 -2.48
C ILE A 62 -11.83 -12.34 -3.70
N LYS A 63 -10.64 -12.93 -3.50
CA LYS A 63 -9.82 -13.51 -4.58
C LYS A 63 -10.60 -14.57 -5.36
N GLN A 64 -11.31 -15.46 -4.67
CA GLN A 64 -12.15 -16.48 -5.30
C GLN A 64 -13.29 -15.87 -6.11
N SER A 65 -14.06 -14.92 -5.55
CA SER A 65 -15.13 -14.25 -6.26
C SER A 65 -14.62 -13.51 -7.50
N VAL A 66 -13.49 -12.82 -7.41
CA VAL A 66 -12.85 -12.18 -8.56
C VAL A 66 -12.43 -13.22 -9.60
N ASN A 67 -11.88 -14.36 -9.18
CA ASN A 67 -11.47 -15.43 -10.10
C ASN A 67 -12.67 -16.10 -10.78
N THR A 68 -13.79 -16.29 -10.09
CA THR A 68 -15.04 -16.83 -10.66
C THR A 68 -15.68 -15.86 -11.66
N LEU A 69 -15.45 -14.55 -11.51
CA LEU A 69 -15.89 -13.52 -12.47
C LEU A 69 -14.96 -13.36 -13.68
N LYS A 70 -13.75 -13.93 -13.64
CA LYS A 70 -12.92 -14.02 -14.83
C LYS A 70 -13.57 -15.07 -15.74
N VAL A 71 -14.08 -14.61 -16.88
CA VAL A 71 -14.38 -15.45 -18.04
C VAL A 71 -13.14 -16.32 -18.31
N ASP A 72 -13.34 -17.60 -18.68
CA ASP A 72 -12.29 -18.53 -19.09
C ASP A 72 -11.46 -17.94 -20.24
N ASP A 73 -10.50 -17.07 -19.90
CA ASP A 73 -9.47 -16.58 -20.79
C ASP A 73 -8.22 -17.42 -20.52
N PRO A 74 -7.87 -18.35 -21.44
CA PRO A 74 -6.74 -19.25 -21.27
C PRO A 74 -5.37 -18.54 -21.26
N LYS A 75 -5.33 -17.21 -21.39
CA LYS A 75 -4.11 -16.39 -21.28
C LYS A 75 -3.83 -15.85 -19.88
N LEU A 76 -4.72 -16.07 -18.92
CA LEU A 76 -4.48 -15.66 -17.54
C LEU A 76 -3.45 -16.60 -16.88
N PRO A 77 -2.39 -16.09 -16.25
CA PRO A 77 -1.46 -16.93 -15.52
C PRO A 77 -2.21 -17.63 -14.39
N LEU A 78 -2.18 -18.97 -14.43
CA LEU A 78 -2.67 -19.84 -13.37
C LEU A 78 -1.74 -19.64 -12.17
N GLY A 79 -2.12 -18.74 -11.27
CA GLY A 79 -1.42 -18.54 -10.01
C GLY A 79 -1.90 -19.56 -8.99
N ASP A 80 -1.13 -20.63 -8.80
CA ASP A 80 -1.10 -21.40 -7.54
C ASP A 80 -0.56 -20.53 -6.40
#